data_AF-V4NGM7-F1
#
_entry.id   AF-V4NGM7-F1
#
_cell.length_a   1.000
_cell.length_b   1.000
_cell.length_c   1.000
_cell.angle_alpha   90.00
_cell.angle_beta   90.00
_cell.angle_gamma   90.00
#
_symmetry.space_group_name_H-M   'P 1'
#
loop_
_entity.id
_entity.type
_entity.pdbx_description
1 polymer ?
#
loop_
_entity_poly.entity_id
_entity_poly.type
_entity_poly.pdbx_seq_one_letter_code
_entity_poly.pdbx_strand_id
1 'polypeptide(L)'
;MSLDELQKRQLELKELVEKLNMPSDAKLMQIAIDDLNNLSLSLEDRHRALQELLILVEPIDNANDLSKSGGLKVVAGELNHSDPEVRKLAAWVLGKASQNNPFVQEQVLELGALTTLIKMVNSSSAEEAVKALFAVSALIRNNIAAQDMFYAERGYIMLQDVMSNGSLDIKLRRKAVFLVGDLAEFQLQYTEKAELPVYSDRLFLKSVVDLIVVLDLDLQEKALTAIQNLLQFKSIEPRILRDFCGLEGALKTMKLQLEESMADENKRDYAADVESLRGEVEMIFRGKLGLL
;
A
#
# COMPACT_ATOMS: atom_id res chain seq x y z
N MET A 1 6.47 10.07 -37.37
CA MET A 1 7.20 8.81 -37.59
C MET A 1 6.26 7.89 -38.36
N SER A 2 6.62 7.50 -39.57
CA SER A 2 5.77 6.65 -40.40
C SER A 2 5.77 5.20 -39.88
N LEU A 3 4.78 4.39 -40.28
CA LEU A 3 4.69 2.98 -39.89
C LEU A 3 5.94 2.20 -40.34
N ASP A 4 6.49 2.53 -41.51
CA ASP A 4 7.71 1.92 -42.06
C ASP A 4 8.96 2.31 -41.26
N GLU A 5 9.06 3.55 -40.78
CA GLU A 5 10.16 3.98 -39.91
C GLU A 5 10.12 3.27 -38.55
N LEU A 6 8.93 3.01 -38.02
CA LEU A 6 8.71 2.24 -36.79
C LEU A 6 9.14 0.78 -36.96
N GLN A 7 8.70 0.13 -38.02
CA GLN A 7 9.04 -1.26 -38.32
C GLN A 7 10.55 -1.43 -38.56
N LYS A 8 11.18 -0.49 -39.28
CA LYS A 8 12.63 -0.50 -39.51
C LYS A 8 13.41 -0.37 -38.20
N ARG A 9 13.01 0.55 -37.30
CA ARG A 9 13.63 0.68 -35.97
C ARG A 9 13.45 -0.56 -35.10
N GLN A 10 12.27 -1.19 -35.13
CA GLN A 10 12.02 -2.44 -34.41
C GLN A 10 12.94 -3.58 -34.88
N LEU A 11 13.16 -3.67 -36.20
CA LEU A 11 14.06 -4.66 -36.78
C LEU A 11 15.53 -4.40 -36.40
N GLU A 12 15.98 -3.15 -36.50
CA GLU A 12 17.34 -2.75 -36.11
C GLU A 12 17.62 -3.03 -34.62
N LEU A 13 16.65 -2.76 -33.74
CA LEU A 13 16.74 -3.10 -32.32
C LEU A 13 16.82 -4.61 -32.09
N LYS A 14 16.00 -5.39 -32.81
CA LYS A 14 16.00 -6.85 -32.69
C LYS A 14 17.33 -7.46 -33.13
N GLU A 15 17.90 -7.00 -34.24
CA GLU A 15 19.23 -7.43 -34.70
C GLU A 15 20.35 -7.05 -33.74
N LEU A 16 20.25 -5.88 -33.09
CA LEU A 16 21.24 -5.44 -32.11
C LEU A 16 21.19 -6.29 -30.83
N VAL A 17 19.99 -6.63 -30.34
CA VAL A 17 19.79 -7.54 -29.21
C VAL A 17 20.36 -8.93 -29.49
N GLU A 18 20.10 -9.48 -30.68
CA GLU A 18 20.64 -10.77 -31.12
C GLU A 18 22.18 -10.73 -31.23
N LYS A 19 22.75 -9.66 -31.79
CA LYS A 19 24.23 -9.49 -31.89
C LYS A 19 24.92 -9.37 -30.53
N LEU A 20 24.25 -8.79 -29.54
CA LEU A 20 24.80 -8.60 -28.20
C LEU A 20 24.59 -9.79 -27.27
N ASN A 21 23.92 -10.87 -27.72
CA ASN A 21 23.57 -12.04 -26.89
C ASN A 21 22.92 -11.65 -25.55
N MET A 22 22.16 -10.56 -25.51
CA MET A 22 21.51 -10.14 -24.27
C MET A 22 20.43 -11.17 -23.90
N PRO A 23 20.49 -11.76 -22.69
CA PRO A 23 19.45 -12.69 -22.26
C PRO A 23 18.11 -11.98 -22.17
N SER A 24 17.03 -12.70 -22.50
CA SER A 24 15.68 -12.17 -22.32
C SER A 24 15.33 -12.06 -20.83
N ASP A 25 14.36 -11.20 -20.49
CA ASP A 25 13.85 -11.08 -19.13
C ASP A 25 13.39 -12.43 -18.57
N ALA A 26 12.72 -13.25 -19.37
CA ALA A 26 12.34 -14.61 -18.98
C ALA A 26 13.55 -15.48 -18.61
N LYS A 27 14.67 -15.35 -19.34
CA LYS A 27 15.90 -16.08 -19.04
C LYS A 27 16.59 -15.55 -17.78
N LEU A 28 16.61 -14.23 -17.59
CA LEU A 28 17.14 -13.59 -16.39
C LEU A 28 16.32 -13.96 -15.15
N MET A 29 14.99 -13.93 -15.24
CA MET A 29 14.12 -14.38 -14.15
C MET A 29 14.38 -15.84 -13.80
N GLN A 30 14.56 -16.73 -14.80
CA GLN A 30 14.88 -18.12 -14.52
C GLN A 30 16.22 -18.29 -13.80
N ILE A 31 17.25 -17.52 -14.17
CA ILE A 31 18.55 -17.54 -13.48
C ILE A 31 18.37 -17.13 -12.02
N ALA A 32 17.67 -16.03 -11.75
CA ALA A 32 17.41 -15.59 -10.38
C ALA A 32 16.57 -16.59 -9.58
N ILE A 33 15.59 -17.26 -10.19
CA ILE A 33 14.82 -18.34 -9.56
C ILE A 33 15.72 -19.53 -9.20
N ASP A 34 16.59 -19.95 -10.12
CA ASP A 34 17.51 -21.07 -9.93
C ASP A 34 18.50 -20.77 -8.79
N ASP A 35 18.99 -19.53 -8.74
CA ASP A 35 19.85 -19.05 -7.65
C ASP A 35 19.12 -19.10 -6.29
N LEU A 36 17.89 -18.61 -6.21
CA LEU A 36 17.12 -18.65 -4.96
C LEU A 36 16.82 -20.07 -4.46
N ASN A 37 16.65 -21.02 -5.38
CA ASN A 37 16.49 -22.44 -5.03
C ASN A 37 17.80 -23.11 -4.57
N ASN A 38 18.95 -22.49 -4.84
CA ASN A 38 20.23 -22.99 -4.37
C ASN A 38 20.45 -22.65 -2.89
N LEU A 39 20.31 -23.66 -2.02
CA LEU A 39 20.50 -23.51 -0.56
C LEU A 39 21.95 -23.19 -0.16
N SER A 40 22.91 -23.39 -1.05
CA SER A 40 24.32 -23.05 -0.81
C SER A 40 24.70 -21.66 -1.32
N LEU A 41 23.74 -20.93 -1.88
CA LEU A 41 23.96 -19.58 -2.38
C LEU A 41 24.38 -18.63 -1.24
N SER A 42 25.35 -17.76 -1.51
CA SER A 42 25.76 -16.74 -0.55
C SER A 42 24.61 -15.76 -0.29
N LEU A 43 24.64 -15.11 0.88
CA LEU A 43 23.63 -14.10 1.22
C LEU A 43 23.64 -12.92 0.23
N GLU A 44 24.83 -12.52 -0.23
CA GLU A 44 24.98 -11.42 -1.20
C GLU A 44 24.38 -11.78 -2.55
N ASP A 45 24.63 -12.99 -3.05
CA ASP A 45 24.05 -13.45 -4.31
C ASP A 45 22.53 -13.63 -4.18
N ARG A 46 22.04 -14.05 -3.01
CA ARG A 46 20.61 -14.13 -2.72
C ARG A 46 19.93 -12.75 -2.74
N HIS A 47 20.57 -11.73 -2.18
CA HIS A 47 20.11 -10.35 -2.29
C HIS A 47 20.10 -9.89 -3.75
N ARG A 48 21.16 -10.20 -4.51
CA ARG A 48 21.26 -9.84 -5.94
C ARG A 48 20.13 -10.47 -6.76
N ALA A 49 19.87 -11.76 -6.59
CA ALA A 49 18.79 -12.46 -7.29
C ALA A 49 17.40 -11.83 -7.00
N LEU A 50 17.11 -11.46 -5.74
CA LEU A 50 15.85 -10.78 -5.41
C LEU A 50 15.79 -9.35 -5.97
N GLN A 51 16.92 -8.63 -6.00
CA GLN A 51 16.98 -7.29 -6.60
C GLN A 51 16.80 -7.35 -8.13
N GLU A 52 17.34 -8.36 -8.79
CA GLU A 52 17.11 -8.61 -10.22
C GLU A 52 15.65 -8.91 -10.49
N LEU A 53 15.03 -9.83 -9.73
CA LEU A 53 13.60 -10.10 -9.83
C LEU A 53 12.76 -8.85 -9.61
N LEU A 54 13.13 -7.98 -8.66
CA LEU A 54 12.41 -6.74 -8.37
C LEU A 54 12.29 -5.81 -9.59
N ILE A 55 13.35 -5.74 -10.40
CA ILE A 55 13.37 -4.96 -11.64
C ILE A 55 12.57 -5.69 -12.73
N LEU A 56 12.79 -7.00 -12.86
CA LEU A 56 12.20 -7.81 -13.92
C LEU A 56 10.68 -7.94 -13.81
N VAL A 57 10.09 -7.89 -12.61
CA VAL A 57 8.63 -7.99 -12.41
C VAL A 57 7.88 -6.66 -12.59
N GLU A 58 8.55 -5.56 -12.92
CA GLU A 58 7.85 -4.28 -13.14
C GLU A 58 6.86 -4.34 -14.34
N PRO A 59 7.19 -4.98 -15.47
CA PRO A 59 6.22 -5.27 -16.53
C PRO A 59 5.23 -6.37 -16.10
N ILE A 60 3.94 -6.13 -16.35
CA ILE A 60 2.85 -7.07 -16.01
C ILE A 60 3.08 -8.46 -16.65
N ASP A 61 3.56 -8.51 -17.90
CA ASP A 61 3.82 -9.77 -18.59
C ASP A 61 4.91 -10.58 -17.90
N ASN A 62 6.00 -9.94 -17.46
CA ASN A 62 7.07 -10.60 -16.72
C ASN A 62 6.60 -11.08 -15.35
N ALA A 63 5.79 -10.28 -14.63
CA ALA A 63 5.18 -10.71 -13.37
C ALA A 63 4.29 -11.97 -13.55
N ASN A 64 3.55 -12.03 -14.67
CA ASN A 64 2.75 -13.21 -15.01
C ASN A 64 3.64 -14.42 -15.35
N ASP A 65 4.75 -14.20 -16.06
CA ASP A 65 5.71 -15.26 -16.39
C ASP A 65 6.46 -15.77 -15.16
N LEU A 66 6.77 -14.90 -14.18
CA LEU A 66 7.31 -15.30 -12.87
C LEU A 66 6.37 -16.27 -12.14
N SER A 67 5.05 -16.07 -12.26
CA SER A 67 4.06 -17.01 -11.73
C SER A 67 4.12 -18.37 -12.42
N LYS A 68 4.11 -18.37 -13.76
CA LYS A 68 4.11 -19.60 -14.59
C LYS A 68 5.37 -20.43 -14.41
N SER A 69 6.52 -19.80 -14.16
CA SER A 69 7.79 -20.47 -13.89
C SER A 69 7.93 -20.98 -12.44
N GLY A 70 6.92 -20.78 -11.60
CA GLY A 70 6.95 -21.15 -10.19
C GLY A 70 7.77 -20.19 -9.31
N GLY A 71 8.28 -19.09 -9.87
CA GLY A 71 9.10 -18.12 -9.15
C GLY A 71 8.37 -17.42 -8.01
N LEU A 72 7.05 -17.19 -8.11
CA LEU A 72 6.28 -16.62 -6.99
C LEU A 72 6.34 -17.50 -5.73
N LYS A 73 6.30 -18.83 -5.90
CA LYS A 73 6.43 -19.78 -4.78
C LYS A 73 7.80 -19.69 -4.13
N VAL A 74 8.84 -19.54 -4.94
CA VAL A 74 10.23 -19.39 -4.47
C VAL A 74 10.37 -18.10 -3.68
N VAL A 75 9.93 -16.97 -4.24
CA VAL A 75 9.97 -15.67 -3.56
C VAL A 75 9.11 -15.66 -2.29
N ALA A 76 7.93 -16.28 -2.28
CA ALA A 76 7.11 -16.41 -1.09
C ALA A 76 7.78 -17.23 0.03
N GLY A 77 8.61 -18.22 -0.34
CA GLY A 77 9.43 -18.98 0.62
C GLY A 77 10.45 -18.11 1.36
N GLU A 78 10.96 -17.07 0.71
CA GLU A 78 11.95 -16.14 1.27
C GLU A 78 11.35 -15.19 2.34
N LEU A 79 10.01 -15.09 2.46
CA LEU A 79 9.36 -14.24 3.47
C LEU A 79 9.65 -14.66 4.92
N ASN A 80 10.10 -15.89 5.16
CA ASN A 80 10.45 -16.40 6.49
C ASN A 80 11.97 -16.55 6.68
N HIS A 81 12.78 -15.98 5.80
CA HIS A 81 14.23 -16.09 5.88
C HIS A 81 14.79 -15.41 7.14
N SER A 82 15.89 -15.91 7.69
CA SER A 82 16.49 -15.36 8.91
C SER A 82 17.03 -13.94 8.72
N ASP A 83 17.53 -13.66 7.51
CA ASP A 83 18.02 -12.35 7.12
C ASP A 83 16.88 -11.36 6.81
N PRO A 84 16.83 -10.18 7.46
CA PRO A 84 15.77 -9.20 7.25
C PRO A 84 15.79 -8.56 5.86
N GLU A 85 16.95 -8.44 5.22
CA GLU A 85 17.06 -7.87 3.88
C GLU A 85 16.44 -8.79 2.83
N VAL A 86 16.66 -10.11 2.95
CA VAL A 86 15.97 -11.13 2.14
C VAL A 86 14.46 -11.02 2.28
N ARG A 87 13.93 -10.98 3.53
CA ARG A 87 12.49 -10.85 3.76
C ARG A 87 11.92 -9.56 3.16
N LYS A 88 12.62 -8.44 3.35
CA LYS A 88 12.25 -7.13 2.79
C LYS A 88 12.16 -7.17 1.26
N LEU A 89 13.20 -7.69 0.60
CA LEU A 89 13.26 -7.77 -0.85
C LEU A 89 12.18 -8.72 -1.40
N ALA A 90 11.98 -9.87 -0.76
CA ALA A 90 10.93 -10.81 -1.13
C ALA A 90 9.52 -10.18 -1.06
N ALA A 91 9.20 -9.50 0.06
CA ALA A 91 7.95 -8.76 0.18
C ALA A 91 7.81 -7.71 -0.92
N TRP A 92 8.90 -7.00 -1.25
CA TRP A 92 8.86 -5.98 -2.29
C TRP A 92 8.63 -6.56 -3.70
N VAL A 93 9.30 -7.67 -4.05
CA VAL A 93 9.07 -8.38 -5.32
C VAL A 93 7.61 -8.80 -5.44
N LEU A 94 7.05 -9.45 -4.42
CA LEU A 94 5.64 -9.87 -4.43
C LEU A 94 4.69 -8.67 -4.55
N GLY A 95 4.97 -7.59 -3.84
CA GLY A 95 4.16 -6.36 -3.92
C GLY A 95 4.19 -5.75 -5.32
N LYS A 96 5.36 -5.67 -5.96
CA LYS A 96 5.50 -5.15 -7.33
C LYS A 96 4.80 -6.04 -8.34
N ALA A 97 5.00 -7.35 -8.27
CA ALA A 97 4.37 -8.32 -9.17
C ALA A 97 2.83 -8.31 -9.07
N SER A 98 2.30 -8.07 -7.87
CA SER A 98 0.84 -8.06 -7.59
C SER A 98 0.17 -6.71 -7.89
N GLN A 99 0.94 -5.63 -8.04
CA GLN A 99 0.38 -4.28 -8.13
C GLN A 99 -0.48 -4.13 -9.40
N ASN A 100 -1.78 -3.89 -9.21
CA ASN A 100 -2.77 -3.80 -10.30
C ASN A 100 -2.77 -5.04 -11.22
N ASN A 101 -2.46 -6.22 -10.67
CA ASN A 101 -2.37 -7.46 -11.43
C ASN A 101 -3.21 -8.57 -10.76
N PRO A 102 -4.52 -8.68 -11.09
CA PRO A 102 -5.43 -9.64 -10.45
C PRO A 102 -4.96 -11.09 -10.53
N PHE A 103 -4.34 -11.49 -11.64
CA PHE A 103 -3.80 -12.84 -11.81
C PHE A 103 -2.70 -13.12 -10.78
N VAL A 104 -1.69 -12.26 -10.67
CA VAL A 104 -0.62 -12.46 -9.67
C VAL A 104 -1.14 -12.31 -8.24
N GLN A 105 -2.08 -11.38 -7.99
CA GLN A 105 -2.70 -11.26 -6.67
C GLN A 105 -3.30 -12.59 -6.20
N GLU A 106 -4.11 -13.25 -7.04
CA GLU A 106 -4.72 -14.55 -6.72
C GLU A 106 -3.66 -15.61 -6.42
N GLN A 107 -2.65 -15.73 -7.29
CA GLN A 107 -1.58 -16.71 -7.12
C GLN A 107 -0.77 -16.49 -5.82
N VAL A 108 -0.51 -15.24 -5.43
CA VAL A 108 0.20 -14.94 -4.18
C VAL A 108 -0.67 -15.20 -2.94
N LEU A 109 -1.99 -15.01 -3.04
CA LEU A 109 -2.94 -15.34 -1.98
C LEU A 109 -3.03 -16.86 -1.75
N GLU A 110 -3.06 -17.66 -2.83
CA GLU A 110 -3.06 -19.13 -2.76
C GLU A 110 -1.82 -19.70 -2.05
N LEU A 111 -0.69 -18.99 -2.13
CA LEU A 111 0.54 -19.34 -1.42
C LEU A 111 0.50 -19.02 0.08
N GLY A 112 -0.58 -18.40 0.59
CA GLY A 112 -0.73 -17.99 1.98
C GLY A 112 0.19 -16.83 2.39
N ALA A 113 0.73 -16.09 1.42
CA ALA A 113 1.71 -15.04 1.68
C ALA A 113 1.12 -13.84 2.46
N LEU A 114 -0.18 -13.56 2.31
CA LEU A 114 -0.86 -12.43 2.96
C LEU A 114 -0.69 -12.46 4.50
N THR A 115 -0.88 -13.61 5.13
CA THR A 115 -0.75 -13.77 6.59
C THR A 115 0.68 -13.49 7.06
N THR A 116 1.69 -13.94 6.32
CA THR A 116 3.10 -13.66 6.62
C THR A 116 3.40 -12.17 6.45
N LEU A 117 2.94 -11.56 5.36
CA LEU A 117 3.12 -10.14 5.08
C LEU A 117 2.46 -9.25 6.16
N ILE A 118 1.24 -9.57 6.61
CA ILE A 118 0.58 -8.86 7.72
C ILE A 118 1.44 -8.89 8.99
N LYS A 119 2.03 -10.05 9.33
CA LYS A 119 2.93 -10.17 10.49
C LYS A 119 4.20 -9.35 10.32
N MET A 120 4.77 -9.32 9.11
CA MET A 120 5.99 -8.57 8.80
C MET A 120 5.83 -7.05 8.94
N VAL A 121 4.61 -6.51 8.86
CA VAL A 121 4.37 -5.07 9.12
C VAL A 121 4.77 -4.68 10.56
N ASN A 122 4.76 -5.63 11.50
CA ASN A 122 5.21 -5.43 12.88
C ASN A 122 6.73 -5.61 13.08
N SER A 123 7.52 -5.68 12.00
CA SER A 123 8.98 -5.78 12.09
C SER A 123 9.58 -4.58 12.82
N SER A 124 10.67 -4.80 13.55
CA SER A 124 11.48 -3.73 14.13
C SER A 124 12.23 -2.92 13.07
N SER A 125 12.37 -3.45 11.85
CA SER A 125 12.95 -2.72 10.71
C SER A 125 11.86 -1.92 9.99
N ALA A 126 11.99 -0.60 10.02
CA ALA A 126 11.04 0.29 9.33
C ALA A 126 10.97 0.01 7.82
N GLU A 127 12.09 -0.29 7.17
CA GLU A 127 12.08 -0.60 5.74
C GLU A 127 11.34 -1.91 5.44
N GLU A 128 11.57 -2.95 6.25
CA GLU A 128 10.87 -4.23 6.12
C GLU A 128 9.36 -4.04 6.29
N ALA A 129 8.94 -3.33 7.35
CA ALA A 129 7.54 -3.04 7.62
C ALA A 129 6.88 -2.25 6.47
N VAL A 130 7.58 -1.25 5.91
CA VAL A 130 7.09 -0.45 4.79
C VAL A 130 6.90 -1.29 3.53
N LYS A 131 7.82 -2.21 3.22
CA LYS A 131 7.71 -3.10 2.05
C LYS A 131 6.65 -4.18 2.26
N ALA A 132 6.53 -4.71 3.46
CA ALA A 132 5.46 -5.62 3.83
C ALA A 132 4.08 -4.97 3.66
N LEU A 133 3.88 -3.76 4.19
CA LEU A 133 2.60 -3.04 4.05
C LEU A 133 2.32 -2.66 2.59
N PHE A 134 3.34 -2.31 1.80
CA PHE A 134 3.20 -2.12 0.37
C PHE A 134 2.69 -3.39 -0.33
N ALA A 135 3.24 -4.55 -0.01
CA ALA A 135 2.81 -5.83 -0.57
C ALA A 135 1.38 -6.18 -0.16
N VAL A 136 1.02 -6.01 1.12
CA VAL A 136 -0.36 -6.17 1.60
C VAL A 136 -1.30 -5.27 0.81
N SER A 137 -0.97 -3.99 0.67
CA SER A 137 -1.76 -3.03 -0.10
C SER A 137 -1.91 -3.46 -1.56
N ALA A 138 -0.83 -3.88 -2.22
CA ALA A 138 -0.87 -4.33 -3.61
C ALA A 138 -1.74 -5.58 -3.81
N LEU A 139 -1.82 -6.47 -2.81
CA LEU A 139 -2.64 -7.68 -2.86
C LEU A 139 -4.14 -7.41 -2.71
N ILE A 140 -4.52 -6.48 -1.81
CA ILE A 140 -5.92 -6.31 -1.40
C ILE A 140 -6.66 -5.19 -2.14
N ARG A 141 -5.93 -4.24 -2.72
CA ARG A 141 -6.56 -3.15 -3.47
C ARG A 141 -7.20 -3.69 -4.74
N ASN A 142 -8.45 -3.27 -4.98
CA ASN A 142 -9.28 -3.70 -6.12
C ASN A 142 -9.51 -5.22 -6.20
N ASN A 143 -9.39 -5.95 -5.09
CA ASN A 143 -9.59 -7.39 -5.04
C ASN A 143 -10.45 -7.80 -3.84
N ILE A 144 -11.72 -8.10 -4.10
CA ILE A 144 -12.73 -8.38 -3.07
C ILE A 144 -12.38 -9.63 -2.25
N ALA A 145 -11.92 -10.70 -2.90
CA ALA A 145 -11.56 -11.94 -2.21
C ALA A 145 -10.35 -11.73 -1.28
N ALA A 146 -9.35 -10.99 -1.75
CA ALA A 146 -8.19 -10.62 -0.96
C ALA A 146 -8.54 -9.74 0.25
N GLN A 147 -9.49 -8.81 0.09
CA GLN A 147 -10.01 -8.01 1.20
C GLN A 147 -10.72 -8.86 2.24
N ASP A 148 -11.59 -9.79 1.81
CA ASP A 148 -12.29 -10.70 2.72
C ASP A 148 -11.26 -11.51 3.55
N MET A 149 -10.19 -12.02 2.92
CA MET A 149 -9.09 -12.69 3.60
C MET A 149 -8.35 -11.75 4.57
N PHE A 150 -8.05 -10.51 4.15
CA PHE A 150 -7.39 -9.51 4.98
C PHE A 150 -8.17 -9.21 6.26
N TYR A 151 -9.50 -9.05 6.17
CA TYR A 151 -10.33 -8.83 7.35
C TYR A 151 -10.44 -10.09 8.22
N ALA A 152 -10.53 -11.29 7.62
CA ALA A 152 -10.52 -12.56 8.35
C ALA A 152 -9.23 -12.76 9.16
N GLU A 153 -8.09 -12.37 8.60
CA GLU A 153 -6.76 -12.38 9.25
C GLU A 153 -6.54 -11.20 10.22
N ARG A 154 -7.60 -10.41 10.51
CA ARG A 154 -7.53 -9.22 11.38
C ARG A 154 -6.52 -8.18 10.94
N GLY A 155 -6.27 -8.06 9.63
CA GLY A 155 -5.33 -7.09 9.07
C GLY A 155 -5.68 -5.63 9.42
N TYR A 156 -6.94 -5.34 9.71
CA TYR A 156 -7.37 -4.03 10.20
C TYR A 156 -6.80 -3.66 11.59
N ILE A 157 -6.54 -4.65 12.46
CA ILE A 157 -5.87 -4.42 13.74
C ILE A 157 -4.43 -3.99 13.50
N MET A 158 -3.73 -4.64 12.55
CA MET A 158 -2.39 -4.21 12.14
C MET A 158 -2.39 -2.76 11.64
N LEU A 159 -3.38 -2.35 10.83
CA LEU A 159 -3.49 -0.95 10.41
C LEU A 159 -3.73 0.00 11.59
N GLN A 160 -4.62 -0.37 12.51
CA GLN A 160 -4.88 0.42 13.72
C GLN A 160 -3.60 0.61 14.56
N ASP A 161 -2.87 -0.47 14.82
CA ASP A 161 -1.65 -0.45 15.62
C ASP A 161 -0.58 0.43 14.98
N VAL A 162 -0.43 0.35 13.66
CA VAL A 162 0.49 1.21 12.89
C VAL A 162 0.09 2.68 13.01
N MET A 163 -1.18 3.01 12.81
CA MET A 163 -1.67 4.39 12.86
C MET A 163 -1.55 5.00 14.26
N SER A 164 -1.90 4.24 15.30
CA SER A 164 -1.86 4.66 16.70
C SER A 164 -0.45 4.79 17.27
N ASN A 165 0.56 4.12 16.69
CA ASN A 165 1.91 4.17 17.21
C ASN A 165 2.72 5.35 16.66
N GLY A 166 2.77 6.44 17.44
CA GLY A 166 3.52 7.65 17.10
C GLY A 166 5.04 7.50 17.00
N SER A 167 5.61 6.37 17.44
CA SER A 167 7.06 6.09 17.32
C SER A 167 7.46 5.42 16.00
N LEU A 168 6.49 4.93 15.22
CA LEU A 168 6.76 4.29 13.93
C LEU A 168 7.09 5.32 12.84
N ASP A 169 7.79 4.85 11.82
CA ASP A 169 8.17 5.64 10.66
C ASP A 169 6.95 6.32 10.01
N ILE A 170 7.09 7.61 9.72
CA ILE A 170 5.99 8.43 9.18
C ILE A 170 5.48 7.88 7.85
N LYS A 171 6.35 7.32 6.99
CA LYS A 171 5.96 6.75 5.69
C LYS A 171 5.11 5.50 5.88
N LEU A 172 5.37 4.70 6.91
CA LEU A 172 4.56 3.54 7.25
C LEU A 172 3.15 3.97 7.67
N ARG A 173 3.05 4.97 8.55
CA ARG A 173 1.77 5.53 9.01
C ARG A 173 0.96 6.13 7.87
N ARG A 174 1.62 6.88 6.96
CA ARG A 174 1.01 7.41 5.73
C ARG A 174 0.42 6.32 4.83
N LYS A 175 1.18 5.25 4.61
CA LYS A 175 0.71 4.10 3.81
C LYS A 175 -0.46 3.38 4.46
N ALA A 176 -0.45 3.25 5.79
CA ALA A 176 -1.53 2.61 6.52
C ALA A 176 -2.84 3.39 6.38
N VAL A 177 -2.83 4.70 6.65
CA VAL A 177 -4.06 5.51 6.55
C VAL A 177 -4.51 5.70 5.10
N PHE A 178 -3.59 5.77 4.15
CA PHE A 178 -3.93 5.73 2.72
C PHE A 178 -4.71 4.45 2.37
N LEU A 179 -4.24 3.29 2.85
CA LEU A 179 -4.93 2.02 2.61
C LEU A 179 -6.32 2.00 3.25
N VAL A 180 -6.49 2.57 4.46
CA VAL A 180 -7.81 2.71 5.07
C VAL A 180 -8.75 3.54 4.19
N GLY A 181 -8.28 4.69 3.68
CA GLY A 181 -9.07 5.54 2.80
C GLY A 181 -9.47 4.85 1.50
N ASP A 182 -8.54 4.13 0.87
CA ASP A 182 -8.76 3.38 -0.38
C ASP A 182 -9.75 2.20 -0.19
N LEU A 183 -9.62 1.44 0.91
CA LEU A 183 -10.57 0.36 1.22
C LEU A 183 -11.96 0.89 1.56
N ALA A 184 -12.05 2.03 2.26
CA ALA A 184 -13.32 2.69 2.55
C ALA A 184 -13.99 3.18 1.25
N GLU A 185 -13.23 3.86 0.39
CA GLU A 185 -13.72 4.31 -0.93
C GLU A 185 -14.22 3.14 -1.78
N PHE A 186 -13.41 2.08 -1.86
CA PHE A 186 -13.76 0.88 -2.59
C PHE A 186 -15.08 0.29 -2.08
N GLN A 187 -15.27 0.15 -0.75
CA GLN A 187 -16.54 -0.36 -0.22
C GLN A 187 -17.73 0.56 -0.56
N LEU A 188 -17.56 1.89 -0.58
CA LEU A 188 -18.63 2.81 -0.94
C LEU A 188 -19.07 2.66 -2.40
N GLN A 189 -18.13 2.36 -3.30
CA GLN A 189 -18.43 2.13 -4.72
C GLN A 189 -19.13 0.78 -4.96
N TYR A 190 -18.80 -0.24 -4.15
CA TYR A 190 -19.33 -1.60 -4.28
C TYR A 190 -20.44 -1.88 -3.24
N THR A 191 -21.60 -1.26 -3.48
CA THR A 191 -22.77 -1.17 -2.57
C THR A 191 -23.51 -2.48 -2.23
N GLU A 192 -23.14 -3.62 -2.83
CA GLU A 192 -23.85 -4.89 -2.63
C GLU A 192 -23.49 -5.59 -1.30
N LYS A 193 -22.37 -5.22 -0.66
CA LYS A 193 -21.93 -5.80 0.62
C LYS A 193 -22.35 -4.92 1.81
N ALA A 194 -22.67 -5.57 2.93
CA ALA A 194 -22.87 -4.89 4.20
C ALA A 194 -21.60 -4.13 4.63
N GLU A 195 -21.78 -2.97 5.26
CA GLU A 195 -20.68 -2.19 5.82
C GLU A 195 -19.90 -3.03 6.83
N LEU A 196 -18.57 -2.97 6.76
CA LEU A 196 -17.73 -3.79 7.63
C LEU A 196 -17.78 -3.25 9.08
N PRO A 197 -17.94 -4.12 10.10
CA PRO A 197 -18.04 -3.68 11.50
C PRO A 197 -16.86 -2.84 11.99
N VAL A 198 -15.68 -3.01 11.38
CA VAL A 198 -14.47 -2.23 11.71
C VAL A 198 -14.67 -0.73 11.49
N TYR A 199 -15.47 -0.32 10.50
CA TYR A 199 -15.71 1.10 10.24
C TYR A 199 -16.58 1.77 11.30
N SER A 200 -17.24 0.98 12.15
CA SER A 200 -17.94 1.47 13.34
C SER A 200 -17.12 1.31 14.63
N ASP A 201 -15.92 0.71 14.57
CA ASP A 201 -15.07 0.53 15.75
C ASP A 201 -14.49 1.87 16.20
N ARG A 202 -14.81 2.27 17.43
CA ARG A 202 -14.42 3.57 17.97
C ARG A 202 -12.90 3.76 18.14
N LEU A 203 -12.15 2.68 18.39
CA LEU A 203 -10.69 2.75 18.53
C LEU A 203 -10.03 2.87 17.16
N PHE A 204 -10.55 2.13 16.18
CA PHE A 204 -10.14 2.26 14.79
C PHE A 204 -10.39 3.68 14.27
N LEU A 205 -11.59 4.23 14.47
CA LEU A 205 -11.91 5.60 14.10
C LEU A 205 -11.02 6.62 14.81
N LYS A 206 -10.78 6.45 16.13
CA LYS A 206 -9.85 7.29 16.89
C LYS A 206 -8.44 7.28 16.28
N SER A 207 -7.95 6.11 15.89
CA SER A 207 -6.61 5.95 15.30
C SER A 207 -6.42 6.74 14.00
N VAL A 208 -7.49 6.90 13.20
CA VAL A 208 -7.46 7.72 11.98
C VAL A 208 -7.58 9.20 12.33
N VAL A 209 -8.51 9.57 13.23
CA VAL A 209 -8.72 10.98 13.63
C VAL A 209 -7.46 11.58 14.26
N ASP A 210 -6.73 10.83 15.08
CA ASP A 210 -5.52 11.32 15.73
C ASP A 210 -4.38 11.68 14.76
N LEU A 211 -4.44 11.19 13.51
CA LEU A 211 -3.42 11.49 12.51
C LEU A 211 -3.52 12.92 11.97
N ILE A 212 -4.71 13.54 12.00
CA ILE A 212 -4.89 14.88 11.39
C ILE A 212 -4.20 15.99 12.18
N VAL A 213 -3.80 15.73 13.43
CA VAL A 213 -3.05 16.69 14.27
C VAL A 213 -1.54 16.43 14.30
N VAL A 214 -1.06 15.38 13.62
CA VAL A 214 0.37 15.08 13.47
C VAL A 214 0.95 16.04 12.44
N LEU A 215 2.09 16.68 12.76
CA LEU A 215 2.75 17.68 11.92
C LEU A 215 3.46 17.07 10.69
N ASP A 216 2.68 16.52 9.77
CA ASP A 216 3.10 16.02 8.46
C ASP A 216 1.94 16.18 7.46
N LEU A 217 2.03 17.15 6.55
CA LEU A 217 0.93 17.52 5.64
C LEU A 217 0.41 16.33 4.81
N ASP A 218 1.31 15.47 4.34
CA ASP A 218 0.98 14.28 3.54
C ASP A 218 0.20 13.24 4.36
N LEU A 219 0.55 13.05 5.64
CA LEU A 219 -0.23 12.22 6.57
C LEU A 219 -1.60 12.84 6.86
N GLN A 220 -1.64 14.15 7.09
CA GLN A 220 -2.88 14.87 7.41
C GLN A 220 -3.88 14.81 6.25
N GLU A 221 -3.43 15.04 5.02
CA GLU A 221 -4.25 14.92 3.79
C GLU A 221 -4.86 13.52 3.66
N LYS A 222 -4.05 12.47 3.82
CA LYS A 222 -4.50 11.08 3.71
C LYS A 222 -5.47 10.70 4.82
N ALA A 223 -5.23 11.19 6.04
CA ALA A 223 -6.14 11.01 7.15
C ALA A 223 -7.48 11.72 6.94
N LEU A 224 -7.48 12.96 6.43
CA LEU A 224 -8.71 13.66 6.05
C LEU A 224 -9.48 12.93 4.95
N THR A 225 -8.79 12.45 3.91
CA THR A 225 -9.40 11.65 2.83
C THR A 225 -10.06 10.38 3.40
N ALA A 226 -9.36 9.66 4.29
CA ALA A 226 -9.91 8.50 4.95
C ALA A 226 -11.14 8.86 5.81
N ILE A 227 -11.10 9.96 6.58
CA ILE A 227 -12.23 10.43 7.37
C ILE A 227 -13.41 10.84 6.48
N GLN A 228 -13.16 11.50 5.35
CA GLN A 228 -14.17 11.91 4.39
C GLN A 228 -14.95 10.70 3.86
N ASN A 229 -14.22 9.65 3.46
CA ASN A 229 -14.80 8.38 3.00
C ASN A 229 -15.55 7.69 4.14
N LEU A 230 -14.92 7.55 5.31
CA LEU A 230 -15.56 6.92 6.47
C LEU A 230 -16.88 7.62 6.83
N LEU A 231 -16.90 8.95 6.83
CA LEU A 231 -18.10 9.75 7.09
C LEU A 231 -19.24 9.47 6.12
N GLN A 232 -19.05 8.81 4.97
CA GLN A 232 -20.15 8.44 4.09
C GLN A 232 -20.93 7.21 4.60
N PHE A 233 -20.31 6.34 5.39
CA PHE A 233 -20.97 5.14 5.91
C PHE A 233 -22.12 5.46 6.86
N LYS A 234 -23.20 4.68 6.77
CA LYS A 234 -24.41 4.86 7.58
C LYS A 234 -24.23 4.32 9.00
N SER A 235 -23.38 3.33 9.18
CA SER A 235 -23.06 2.73 10.48
C SER A 235 -22.25 3.64 11.40
N ILE A 236 -21.60 4.69 10.86
CA ILE A 236 -20.84 5.62 11.70
C ILE A 236 -21.77 6.57 12.42
N GLU A 237 -21.79 6.44 13.74
CA GLU A 237 -22.46 7.38 14.63
C GLU A 237 -21.64 8.67 14.78
N PRO A 238 -22.16 9.83 14.35
CA PRO A 238 -21.41 11.10 14.37
C PRO A 238 -21.03 11.54 15.80
N ARG A 239 -21.79 11.10 16.80
CA ARG A 239 -21.49 11.37 18.22
C ARG A 239 -20.24 10.63 18.69
N ILE A 240 -19.95 9.44 18.17
CA ILE A 240 -18.69 8.73 18.49
C ILE A 240 -17.51 9.55 17.98
N LEU A 241 -17.58 10.05 16.74
CA LEU A 241 -16.53 10.89 16.17
C LEU A 241 -16.34 12.21 16.95
N ARG A 242 -17.43 12.82 17.43
CA ARG A 242 -17.37 14.04 18.24
C ARG A 242 -16.81 13.79 19.65
N ASP A 243 -17.47 12.90 20.39
CA ASP A 243 -17.32 12.79 21.85
C ASP A 243 -16.17 11.86 22.23
N PHE A 244 -15.94 10.78 21.46
CA PHE A 244 -14.88 9.81 21.72
C PHE A 244 -13.64 10.09 20.87
N CYS A 245 -13.82 10.30 19.55
CA CYS A 245 -12.69 10.56 18.67
C CYS A 245 -12.14 11.99 18.77
N GLY A 246 -12.96 12.93 19.25
CA GLY A 246 -12.53 14.33 19.39
C GLY A 246 -12.36 15.05 18.06
N LEU A 247 -13.04 14.60 16.99
CA LEU A 247 -12.85 15.10 15.62
C LEU A 247 -13.04 16.63 15.51
N GLU A 248 -14.01 17.20 16.22
CA GLU A 248 -14.24 18.65 16.19
C GLU A 248 -13.02 19.43 16.74
N GLY A 249 -12.43 18.97 17.84
CA GLY A 249 -11.24 19.59 18.42
C GLY A 249 -10.00 19.37 17.55
N ALA A 250 -9.87 18.19 16.96
CA ALA A 250 -8.78 17.85 16.05
C ALA A 250 -8.80 18.72 14.77
N LEU A 251 -9.98 18.92 14.17
CA LEU A 251 -10.15 19.81 13.01
C LEU A 251 -9.82 21.27 13.34
N LYS A 252 -10.21 21.77 14.51
CA LYS A 252 -9.84 23.13 14.96
C LYS A 252 -8.34 23.27 15.16
N THR A 253 -7.71 22.27 15.77
CA THR A 253 -6.25 22.25 15.99
C THR A 253 -5.50 22.24 14.66
N MET A 254 -5.92 21.37 13.74
CA MET A 254 -5.35 21.25 12.40
C MET A 254 -5.46 22.57 11.61
N LYS A 255 -6.60 23.27 11.71
CA LYS A 255 -6.78 24.58 11.07
C LYS A 255 -5.67 25.56 11.45
N LEU A 256 -5.35 25.66 12.75
CA LEU A 256 -4.27 26.53 13.24
C LEU A 256 -2.90 26.10 12.70
N GLN A 257 -2.64 24.78 12.64
CA GLN A 257 -1.38 24.24 12.08
C GLN A 257 -1.24 24.56 10.58
N LEU A 258 -2.35 24.56 9.83
CA LEU A 258 -2.37 24.90 8.41
C LEU A 258 -2.20 26.41 8.18
N GLU A 259 -2.79 27.26 9.03
CA GLU A 259 -2.55 28.71 9.01
C GLU A 259 -1.05 29.03 9.17
N GLU A 260 -0.35 28.35 10.09
CA GLU A 260 1.10 28.44 10.21
C GLU A 260 1.84 27.91 8.98
N SER A 261 1.41 26.76 8.45
CA SER A 261 2.03 26.14 7.26
C SER A 261 1.85 26.98 5.99
N MET A 262 0.75 27.73 5.87
CA MET A 262 0.48 28.65 4.76
C MET A 262 1.33 29.92 4.79
N ALA A 263 1.96 30.23 5.94
CA ALA A 263 2.93 31.30 6.05
C ALA A 263 4.30 30.93 5.45
N ASP A 264 4.61 29.63 5.31
CA ASP A 264 5.81 29.13 4.62
C ASP A 264 5.57 29.10 3.11
N GLU A 265 6.33 29.90 2.35
CA GLU A 265 6.22 30.00 0.89
C GLU A 265 6.39 28.65 0.19
N ASN A 266 7.17 27.73 0.75
CA ASN A 266 7.40 26.41 0.12
C ASN A 266 6.24 25.44 0.30
N LYS A 267 5.38 25.69 1.29
CA LYS A 267 4.27 24.79 1.64
C LYS A 267 2.91 25.42 1.42
N ARG A 268 2.85 26.72 1.12
CA ARG A 268 1.62 27.51 1.04
C ARG A 268 0.54 26.84 0.20
N ASP A 269 0.85 26.51 -1.05
CA ASP A 269 -0.15 25.99 -1.98
C ASP A 269 -0.67 24.63 -1.51
N TYR A 270 0.23 23.73 -1.10
CA TYR A 270 -0.16 22.41 -0.60
C TYR A 270 -0.93 22.49 0.72
N ALA A 271 -0.56 23.37 1.65
CA ALA A 271 -1.29 23.60 2.88
C ALA A 271 -2.68 24.20 2.64
N ALA A 272 -2.84 25.04 1.61
CA ALA A 272 -4.14 25.58 1.21
C ALA A 272 -5.06 24.49 0.65
N ASP A 273 -4.53 23.56 -0.17
CA ASP A 273 -5.30 22.40 -0.66
C ASP A 273 -5.78 21.51 0.50
N VAL A 274 -4.89 21.24 1.46
CA VAL A 274 -5.22 20.46 2.66
C VAL A 274 -6.25 21.18 3.56
N GLU A 275 -6.20 22.50 3.67
CA GLU A 275 -7.22 23.29 4.38
C GLU A 275 -8.59 23.25 3.68
N SER A 276 -8.62 23.26 2.35
CA SER A 276 -9.87 23.07 1.60
C SER A 276 -10.51 21.72 1.94
N LEU A 277 -9.72 20.63 1.88
CA LEU A 277 -10.17 19.29 2.24
C LEU A 277 -10.63 19.21 3.71
N ARG A 278 -9.91 19.87 4.63
CA ARG A 278 -10.30 19.95 6.05
C ARG A 278 -11.67 20.61 6.20
N GLY A 279 -11.92 21.70 5.47
CA GLY A 279 -13.20 22.41 5.45
C GLY A 279 -14.35 21.54 4.93
N GLU A 280 -14.13 20.76 3.88
CA GLU A 280 -15.10 19.80 3.36
C GLU A 280 -15.45 18.72 4.39
N VAL A 281 -14.43 18.13 5.02
CA VAL A 281 -14.62 17.13 6.09
C VAL A 281 -15.41 17.73 7.26
N GLU A 282 -15.09 18.95 7.69
CA GLU A 282 -15.84 19.64 8.75
C GLU A 282 -17.31 19.86 8.36
N MET A 283 -17.56 20.27 7.11
CA MET A 283 -18.91 20.49 6.60
C MET A 283 -19.73 19.19 6.62
N ILE A 284 -19.19 18.10 6.07
CA ILE A 284 -19.85 16.78 6.04
C ILE A 284 -20.16 16.32 7.47
N PHE A 285 -19.18 16.45 8.37
CA PHE A 285 -19.32 16.05 9.76
C PHE A 285 -20.41 16.85 10.50
N ARG A 286 -20.46 18.18 10.34
CA ARG A 286 -21.52 19.02 10.92
C ARG A 286 -22.90 18.69 10.36
N GLY A 287 -22.99 18.41 9.06
CA GLY A 287 -24.23 17.97 8.42
C GLY A 287 -24.75 16.67 9.04
N LYS A 288 -23.87 15.70 9.28
CA LYS A 288 -24.23 14.44 9.95
C LYS A 288 -24.66 14.62 11.41
N LEU A 289 -24.16 15.64 12.10
CA LEU A 289 -24.60 15.99 13.46
C LEU A 289 -25.94 16.74 13.49
N GLY A 290 -26.48 17.17 12.34
CA GLY A 290 -27.67 18.04 12.28
C GLY A 290 -27.38 19.46 12.77
N LEU A 291 -26.16 19.96 12.55
CA LEU A 291 -25.69 21.28 13.00
C LEU A 291 -25.54 22.29 11.85
N LEU A 292 -26.09 21.98 10.67
CA LEU A 292 -26.22 22.85 9.50
C LEU A 292 -27.69 23.23 9.34
#